data_AF-A0A9X3D8T8-F1
#
_entry.id   AF-A0A9X3D8T8-F1
#
_cell.length_a   1.000
_cell.length_b   1.000
_cell.length_c   1.000
_cell.angle_alpha   90.00
_cell.angle_beta   90.00
_cell.angle_gamma   90.00
#
_symmetry.space_group_name_H-M   'P 1'
#
loop_
_entity.id
_entity.type
_entity.pdbx_description
1 polymer ?
#
loop_
_entity_poly.entity_id
_entity_poly.type
_entity_poly.pdbx_seq_one_letter_code
_entity_poly.pdbx_strand_id
1 'polypeptide(L)'
;MSAVTEGAGFLEATFTEGARFDRATFTGNAWFYRATFTEGARFDRATFTGNARFYRATFTEGARFDKATFTEGARFDKATFTG
;
A
#
# COMPACT_ATOMS: atom_id res chain seq x y z
N MET A 1 -10.17 -10.28 4.95
CA MET A 1 -9.16 -11.35 4.86
C MET A 1 -7.90 -10.80 5.50
N SER A 2 -7.34 -11.45 6.53
CA SER A 2 -6.03 -11.06 7.07
C SER A 2 -4.97 -11.90 6.38
N ALA A 3 -4.19 -11.31 5.48
CA ALA A 3 -3.02 -11.95 4.88
C ALA A 3 -1.79 -11.59 5.71
N VAL A 4 -0.90 -12.56 5.94
CA VAL A 4 0.43 -12.34 6.54
C VAL A 4 1.46 -12.70 5.47
N THR A 5 2.45 -11.84 5.21
CA THR A 5 3.42 -12.05 4.12
C THR A 5 4.81 -11.54 4.48
N GLU A 6 5.85 -12.37 4.29
CA GLU A 6 7.26 -12.04 4.60
C GLU A 6 7.87 -10.95 3.73
N GLY A 7 7.32 -10.71 2.54
CA GLY A 7 7.69 -9.61 1.67
C GLY A 7 6.71 -9.54 0.52
N ALA A 8 6.32 -8.33 0.12
CA ALA A 8 5.32 -8.13 -0.92
C ALA A 8 5.82 -7.15 -1.98
N GLY A 9 5.76 -7.56 -3.23
CA GLY A 9 6.13 -6.72 -4.38
C GLY A 9 4.96 -6.57 -5.34
N PHE A 10 4.47 -5.35 -5.48
CA PHE A 10 3.44 -4.93 -6.43
C PHE A 10 4.06 -3.90 -7.39
N LEU A 11 5.08 -4.35 -8.13
CA LEU A 11 5.85 -3.49 -9.02
C LEU A 11 5.06 -3.27 -10.32
N GLU A 12 4.79 -2.01 -10.65
CA GLU A 12 4.02 -1.61 -11.86
C GLU A 12 2.62 -2.25 -11.94
N ALA A 13 2.13 -2.78 -10.82
CA ALA A 13 0.81 -3.40 -10.74
C ALA A 13 -0.29 -2.36 -10.91
N THR A 14 -1.34 -2.70 -11.66
CA THR A 14 -2.54 -1.88 -11.77
C THR A 14 -3.70 -2.59 -11.07
N PHE A 15 -4.29 -1.92 -10.09
CA PHE A 15 -5.47 -2.39 -9.37
C PHE A 15 -6.68 -1.62 -9.86
N THR A 16 -7.55 -2.31 -10.61
CA THR A 16 -8.71 -1.70 -11.26
C THR A 16 -9.98 -1.75 -10.42
N GLU A 17 -10.07 -2.69 -9.49
CA GLU A 17 -11.23 -2.91 -8.60
C GLU A 17 -10.72 -2.73 -7.17
N GLY A 18 -11.17 -1.68 -6.48
CA GLY A 18 -10.60 -1.12 -5.24
C GLY A 18 -9.75 -2.08 -4.42
N ALA A 19 -8.43 -1.83 -4.40
CA ALA A 19 -7.46 -2.71 -3.76
C ALA A 19 -7.66 -2.74 -2.23
N ARG A 20 -7.86 -3.94 -1.66
CA ARG A 20 -8.10 -4.13 -0.22
C ARG A 20 -6.93 -4.83 0.45
N PHE A 21 -6.16 -4.06 1.19
CA PHE A 21 -5.12 -4.50 2.13
C PHE A 21 -5.52 -4.28 3.59
N ASP A 22 -6.81 -4.07 3.85
CA ASP A 22 -7.35 -3.90 5.20
C ASP A 22 -6.92 -5.05 6.11
N ARG A 23 -6.31 -4.71 7.26
CA ARG A 23 -5.78 -5.69 8.24
C ARG A 23 -4.72 -6.66 7.68
N ALA A 24 -4.11 -6.38 6.54
CA ALA A 24 -2.97 -7.15 6.06
C ALA A 24 -1.76 -6.91 6.97
N THR A 25 -0.93 -7.95 7.16
CA THR A 25 0.33 -7.87 7.90
C THR A 25 1.48 -8.19 6.96
N PHE A 26 2.32 -7.19 6.68
CA PHE A 26 3.54 -7.34 5.91
C PHE A 26 4.69 -7.46 6.91
N THR A 27 5.21 -8.67 7.09
CA THR A 27 6.25 -8.97 8.08
C THR A 27 7.67 -8.61 7.60
N GLY A 28 7.85 -8.39 6.29
CA GLY A 28 9.03 -7.74 5.74
C GLY A 28 8.67 -6.58 4.82
N ASN A 29 9.56 -6.26 3.89
CA ASN A 29 9.40 -5.06 3.06
C ASN A 29 8.20 -5.19 2.10
N ALA A 30 7.42 -4.12 1.99
CA ALA A 30 6.28 -4.01 1.07
C ALA A 30 6.55 -2.91 0.04
N TRP A 31 6.60 -3.28 -1.24
CA TRP A 31 6.94 -2.38 -2.33
C TRP A 31 5.77 -2.25 -3.32
N PHE A 32 5.28 -1.03 -3.49
CA PHE A 32 4.25 -0.60 -4.43
C PHE A 32 4.86 0.35 -5.48
N TYR A 33 6.05 0.02 -5.98
CA TYR A 33 6.80 0.85 -6.92
C TYR A 33 6.01 0.99 -8.23
N ARG A 34 5.68 2.24 -8.61
CA ARG A 34 4.88 2.56 -9.82
C ARG A 34 3.52 1.85 -9.87
N ALA A 35 3.00 1.38 -8.73
CA ALA A 35 1.68 0.79 -8.68
C ALA A 35 0.61 1.85 -8.97
N THR A 36 -0.44 1.48 -9.70
CA THR A 36 -1.58 2.35 -10.00
C THR A 36 -2.83 1.76 -9.36
N PHE A 37 -3.51 2.57 -8.55
CA PHE A 37 -4.78 2.25 -7.92
C PHE A 37 -5.85 3.15 -8.56
N THR A 38 -6.72 2.55 -9.38
CA THR A 38 -7.70 3.33 -10.15
C THR A 38 -8.97 3.65 -9.35
N GLU A 39 -9.23 2.85 -8.31
CA GLU A 39 -10.32 3.02 -7.35
C GLU A 39 -9.74 3.16 -5.94
N GLY A 40 -10.59 3.55 -4.98
CA GLY A 40 -10.19 3.77 -3.59
C GLY A 40 -9.41 2.60 -2.97
N ALA A 41 -8.13 2.82 -2.70
CA ALA A 41 -7.24 1.83 -2.09
C ALA A 41 -7.37 1.85 -0.57
N ARG A 42 -7.50 0.68 0.05
CA ARG A 42 -7.68 0.54 1.50
C ARG A 42 -6.55 -0.22 2.15
N PHE A 43 -5.90 0.43 3.10
CA PHE A 43 -4.87 -0.11 3.98
C PHE A 43 -5.26 0.06 5.45
N ASP A 44 -6.57 0.17 5.75
CA ASP A 44 -7.01 0.44 7.11
C ASP A 44 -6.60 -0.71 8.03
N ARG A 45 -5.96 -0.37 9.16
CA ARG A 45 -5.41 -1.34 10.12
C ARG A 45 -4.36 -2.29 9.54
N ALA A 46 -3.78 -2.00 8.39
CA ALA A 46 -2.65 -2.75 7.87
C ALA A 46 -1.44 -2.57 8.79
N THR A 47 -0.64 -3.63 8.97
CA THR A 47 0.60 -3.60 9.75
C THR A 47 1.77 -3.85 8.81
N PHE A 48 2.70 -2.91 8.76
CA PHE A 48 3.95 -3.01 8.02
C PHE A 48 5.10 -3.03 9.02
N THR A 49 5.68 -4.20 9.25
CA THR A 49 6.82 -4.32 10.15
C THR A 49 8.14 -4.02 9.43
N GLY A 50 8.22 -4.31 8.12
CA GLY A 50 9.32 -3.84 7.27
C GLY A 50 9.05 -2.46 6.64
N ASN A 51 9.92 -2.05 5.71
CA ASN A 51 9.75 -0.79 4.99
C ASN A 51 8.54 -0.86 4.04
N ALA A 52 7.63 0.11 4.12
CA ALA A 52 6.58 0.31 3.13
C ALA A 52 7.00 1.39 2.12
N ARG A 53 7.06 1.06 0.82
CA ARG A 53 7.48 2.01 -0.23
C ARG A 53 6.45 2.10 -1.34
N PHE A 54 5.92 3.30 -1.54
CA PHE A 54 4.96 3.66 -2.59
C PHE A 54 5.60 4.60 -3.64
N TYR A 55 6.88 4.37 -3.97
CA TYR A 55 7.60 5.26 -4.87
C TYR A 55 6.94 5.30 -6.25
N ARG A 56 6.62 6.51 -6.73
CA ARG A 56 5.87 6.74 -7.99
C ARG A 56 4.51 6.02 -8.06
N ALA A 57 3.92 5.63 -6.94
CA ALA A 57 2.59 5.08 -6.94
C ALA A 57 1.56 6.16 -7.31
N THR A 58 0.52 5.78 -8.04
CA THR A 58 -0.60 6.67 -8.39
C THR A 58 -1.86 6.18 -7.72
N PHE A 59 -2.50 7.04 -6.93
CA PHE A 59 -3.81 6.81 -6.32
C PHE A 59 -4.79 7.79 -6.98
N THR A 60 -5.59 7.29 -7.93
CA THR A 60 -6.49 8.16 -8.70
C THR A 60 -7.74 8.54 -7.91
N GLU A 61 -8.19 7.62 -7.07
CA GLU A 61 -9.13 7.88 -5.99
C GLU A 61 -8.41 7.88 -4.62
N GLY A 62 -9.05 8.44 -3.60
CA GLY A 62 -8.48 8.54 -2.26
C GLY A 62 -7.96 7.19 -1.71
N ALA A 63 -6.80 7.24 -1.07
CA ALA A 63 -6.19 6.09 -0.39
C ALA A 63 -6.35 6.23 1.13
N ARG A 64 -6.75 5.14 1.79
CA ARG A 64 -6.98 5.14 3.25
C ARG A 64 -5.94 4.30 3.98
N PHE A 65 -5.42 4.86 5.06
CA PHE A 65 -4.43 4.22 5.94
C PHE A 65 -4.85 4.35 7.41
N ASP A 66 -6.16 4.36 7.69
CA ASP A 66 -6.66 4.63 9.03
C ASP A 66 -6.20 3.52 9.99
N LYS A 67 -5.55 3.92 11.08
CA LYS A 67 -4.96 2.99 12.06
C LYS A 67 -3.93 2.01 11.46
N ALA A 68 -3.39 2.31 10.28
CA ALA A 68 -2.25 1.56 9.77
C ALA A 68 -1.03 1.77 10.68
N THR A 69 -0.25 0.71 10.87
CA THR A 69 0.97 0.72 11.68
C THR A 69 2.17 0.53 10.76
N PHE A 70 3.17 1.42 10.86
CA PHE A 70 4.43 1.33 10.12
C PHE A 70 5.59 1.33 11.13
N THR A 71 6.27 0.20 11.30
CA THR A 71 7.32 0.05 12.32
C THR A 71 8.65 0.64 11.86
N GLU A 72 9.12 0.29 10.67
CA GLU A 72 10.38 0.80 10.09
C GLU A 72 10.17 2.12 9.32
N GLY A 73 8.95 2.35 8.84
CA GLY A 73 8.53 3.59 8.18
C GLY A 73 7.86 3.38 6.83
N ALA A 74 7.20 4.44 6.37
CA ALA A 74 6.52 4.51 5.08
C ALA A 74 7.09 5.64 4.22
N ARG A 75 7.30 5.37 2.93
CA ARG A 75 7.77 6.37 1.96
C ARG A 75 6.83 6.47 0.77
N PHE A 76 6.46 7.70 0.43
CA PHE A 76 5.57 8.05 -0.68
C PHE A 76 6.28 8.97 -1.69
N ASP A 77 7.60 8.84 -1.81
CA ASP A 77 8.42 9.62 -2.71
C ASP A 77 7.87 9.61 -4.16
N LYS A 78 7.56 10.79 -4.71
CA LYS A 78 6.95 10.96 -6.05
C LYS A 78 5.61 10.24 -6.23
N ALA A 79 4.92 9.85 -5.16
CA ALA A 79 3.56 9.34 -5.26
C ALA A 79 2.61 10.48 -5.65
N THR A 80 1.59 10.15 -6.40
CA THR A 80 0.55 11.07 -6.86
C THR A 80 -0.78 10.66 -6.24
N PHE A 81 -1.48 11.62 -5.62
CA PHE A 81 -2.83 11.47 -5.08
C PHE A 81 -3.72 12.52 -5.73
N THR A 82 -4.78 12.10 -6.42
CA THR A 82 -5.65 13.04 -7.16
C THR A 82 -7.10 13.07 -6.69
N GLY A 83 -7.48 12.22 -5.73
CA GLY A 83 -8.84 12.13 -5.18
C GLY A 83 -8.91 12.35 -3.68
#